data_AF-A0A564YAW6-F1
#
_entry.id   AF-A0A564YAW6-F1
#
_cell.length_a   1.000
_cell.length_b   1.000
_cell.length_c   1.000
_cell.angle_alpha   90.00
_cell.angle_beta   90.00
_cell.angle_gamma   90.00
#
_symmetry.space_group_name_H-M   'P 1'
#
loop_
_entity.id
_entity.type
_entity.pdbx_description
1 polymer ?
#
loop_
_entity_poly.entity_id
_entity_poly.type
_entity_poly.pdbx_seq_one_letter_code
_entity_poly.pdbx_strand_id
1 'polypeptide(L)'
;MNEEHGGDILAAYFQGRVYVVGCGEYMDAMEMLDVAADGQWSSLTSNDCSLFQPLRVGSMTSVNNLLFIADYDSSSVYSIELESDPERRNTKLGEMKEIWKDSTYVLLTTIQLK
;
A
#
# COMPACT_ATOMS: atom_id res chain seq x y z
N MET A 1 -5.36 14.35 0.18
CA MET A 1 -5.98 13.22 0.86
C MET A 1 -7.46 13.53 0.88
N ASN A 2 -8.32 12.60 0.50
CA ASN A 2 -9.76 12.84 0.59
C ASN A 2 -10.25 12.61 2.02
N GLU A 3 -9.61 11.69 2.74
CA GLU A 3 -9.97 11.33 4.11
C GLU A 3 -8.89 11.76 5.11
N GLU A 4 -9.27 11.91 6.37
CA GLU A 4 -8.33 12.13 7.47
C GLU A 4 -7.87 10.77 8.01
N HIS A 5 -6.56 10.49 7.95
CA HIS A 5 -5.98 9.29 8.55
C HIS A 5 -5.59 9.55 10.01
N GLY A 6 -5.93 8.61 10.90
CA GLY A 6 -5.77 8.78 12.35
C GLY A 6 -4.37 8.45 12.91
N GLY A 7 -3.53 7.75 12.15
CA GLY A 7 -2.17 7.33 12.54
C GLY A 7 -1.05 8.05 11.79
N ASP A 8 0.20 7.67 12.06
CA ASP A 8 1.35 8.15 11.28
C ASP A 8 1.16 7.81 9.80
N ILE A 9 1.37 8.79 8.92
CA ILE A 9 1.15 8.62 7.49
C ILE A 9 2.22 7.72 6.90
N LEU A 10 1.81 6.58 6.35
CA LEU A 10 2.64 5.68 5.58
C LEU A 10 2.47 6.00 4.10
N ALA A 11 3.57 6.07 3.36
CA ALA A 11 3.55 6.41 1.94
C ALA A 11 4.51 5.55 1.12
N ALA A 12 4.07 5.10 -0.05
CA ALA A 12 4.88 4.37 -1.01
C ALA A 12 4.72 4.99 -2.40
N TYR A 13 5.84 5.21 -3.09
CA TYR A 13 5.85 5.81 -4.42
C TYR A 13 6.06 4.75 -5.50
N PHE A 14 5.26 4.81 -6.55
CA PHE A 14 5.44 3.98 -7.75
C PHE A 14 4.93 4.71 -8.99
N GLN A 15 5.80 4.92 -9.98
CA GLN A 15 5.46 5.44 -11.31
C GLN A 15 4.50 6.65 -11.33
N GLY A 16 4.79 7.69 -10.55
CA GLY A 16 3.96 8.89 -10.51
C GLY A 16 2.71 8.75 -9.65
N ARG A 17 2.59 7.67 -8.87
CA ARG A 17 1.51 7.47 -7.90
C ARG A 17 2.08 7.35 -6.50
N VAL A 18 1.38 7.93 -5.52
CA VAL A 18 1.70 7.79 -4.09
C VAL A 18 0.54 7.07 -3.43
N TYR A 19 0.81 5.91 -2.86
CA TYR A 19 -0.13 5.14 -2.07
C TYR A 19 0.01 5.57 -0.61
N VAL A 20 -1.11 5.87 0.04
CA VAL A 20 -1.14 6.46 1.38
C VAL A 20 -2.16 5.76 2.26
N VAL A 21 -1.78 5.51 3.52
CA VAL A 21 -2.65 4.95 4.55
C VAL A 21 -2.11 5.34 5.93
N GLY A 22 -2.98 5.46 6.94
CA GLY A 22 -2.54 5.64 8.32
C GLY A 22 -1.98 4.34 8.92
N CYS A 23 -0.93 4.46 9.73
CA CYS A 23 -0.46 3.34 10.54
C CYS A 23 -1.56 2.83 11.47
N GLY A 24 -1.79 1.52 11.48
CA GLY A 24 -2.85 0.84 12.23
C GLY A 24 -4.22 0.89 11.56
N GLU A 25 -4.38 1.62 10.45
CA GLU A 25 -5.60 1.63 9.67
C GLU A 25 -5.70 0.40 8.77
N TYR A 26 -6.93 0.06 8.40
CA TYR A 26 -7.17 -1.04 7.48
C TYR A 26 -6.75 -0.66 6.06
N MET A 27 -6.32 -1.67 5.31
CA MET A 27 -5.90 -1.48 3.93
C MET A 27 -7.01 -0.93 3.01
N ASP A 28 -8.28 -1.08 3.36
CA ASP A 28 -9.42 -0.53 2.60
C ASP A 28 -9.56 0.99 2.73
N ALA A 29 -8.90 1.58 3.74
CA ALA A 29 -8.76 3.03 3.87
C ALA A 29 -7.64 3.60 2.99
N MET A 30 -6.87 2.75 2.29
CA MET A 30 -5.74 3.22 1.46
C MET A 30 -6.23 4.11 0.31
N GLU A 31 -5.57 5.25 0.18
CA GLU A 31 -5.76 6.20 -0.90
C GLU A 31 -4.57 6.20 -1.86
N MET A 32 -4.82 6.61 -3.09
CA MET A 32 -3.78 6.86 -4.08
C MET A 32 -3.87 8.29 -4.56
N LEU A 33 -2.73 8.98 -4.57
CA LEU A 33 -2.51 10.24 -5.26
C LEU A 33 -1.86 9.97 -6.62
N ASP A 34 -2.51 10.37 -7.70
CA ASP A 34 -1.91 10.40 -9.03
C ASP A 34 -1.21 11.75 -9.25
N VAL A 35 0.12 11.73 -9.15
CA VAL A 35 0.98 12.91 -9.34
C VAL A 35 1.04 13.31 -10.82
N ALA A 36 0.85 12.38 -11.75
CA ALA A 36 0.88 12.65 -13.18
C ALA A 36 -0.45 13.20 -13.70
N ALA A 37 -1.58 12.82 -13.09
CA ALA A 37 -2.93 13.29 -13.43
C ALA A 37 -3.37 14.46 -12.54
N ASP A 38 -2.62 15.56 -12.56
CA ASP A 38 -2.93 16.83 -11.88
C ASP A 38 -3.12 16.73 -10.35
N GLY A 39 -2.59 15.69 -9.71
CA GLY A 39 -2.70 15.50 -8.26
C GLY A 39 -4.08 14.98 -7.81
N GLN A 40 -4.77 14.22 -8.65
CA GLN A 40 -6.05 13.64 -8.32
C GLN A 40 -5.89 12.54 -7.24
N TRP A 41 -6.74 12.58 -6.23
CA TRP A 41 -6.84 11.53 -5.20
C TRP A 41 -7.95 10.54 -5.55
N SER A 42 -7.73 9.26 -5.24
CA SER A 42 -8.72 8.19 -5.39
C SER A 42 -8.60 7.18 -4.26
N SER A 43 -9.72 6.75 -3.69
CA SER A 43 -9.77 5.63 -2.75
C SER A 43 -9.60 4.31 -3.48
N LEU A 44 -8.81 3.39 -2.93
CA LEU A 44 -8.64 2.04 -3.47
C LEU A 44 -9.77 1.16 -2.91
N THR A 45 -10.98 1.30 -3.47
CA THR A 45 -12.15 0.61 -2.93
C THR A 45 -12.04 -0.91 -3.01
N SER A 46 -12.64 -1.58 -2.03
CA SER A 46 -12.45 -3.01 -1.78
C SER A 46 -12.93 -3.97 -2.88
N ASN A 47 -13.74 -3.50 -3.83
CA ASN A 47 -14.32 -4.36 -4.86
C ASN A 47 -13.30 -4.85 -5.90
N ASP A 48 -12.15 -4.18 -6.03
CA ASP A 48 -11.08 -4.57 -6.96
C ASP A 48 -10.05 -5.51 -6.32
N CYS A 49 -10.22 -5.80 -5.04
CA CYS A 49 -9.23 -6.45 -4.20
C CYS A 49 -9.91 -7.57 -3.41
N SER A 50 -9.66 -8.83 -3.77
CA SER A 50 -9.97 -10.00 -2.93
C SER A 50 -9.17 -10.04 -1.61
N LEU A 51 -8.61 -8.90 -1.18
CA LEU A 51 -7.48 -8.75 -0.27
C LEU A 51 -7.90 -8.56 1.19
N PHE A 52 -9.19 -8.40 1.49
CA PHE A 52 -9.63 -8.00 2.82
C PHE A 52 -9.93 -9.19 3.72
N GLN A 53 -8.87 -9.88 4.15
CA GLN A 53 -8.80 -10.09 5.60
C GLN A 53 -8.60 -8.70 6.22
N PRO A 54 -9.14 -8.42 7.43
CA PRO A 54 -8.99 -7.12 8.07
C PRO A 54 -7.51 -6.89 8.45
N LEU A 55 -6.68 -6.54 7.46
CA LEU A 55 -5.26 -6.29 7.59
C LEU A 55 -5.08 -4.83 7.98
N ARG A 56 -4.43 -4.61 9.11
CA ARG A 56 -4.02 -3.29 9.56
C ARG A 56 -2.59 -3.03 9.12
N VAL A 57 -2.33 -1.86 8.55
CA VAL A 57 -1.01 -1.54 7.99
C VAL A 57 -0.08 -1.07 9.09
N GLY A 58 0.98 -1.82 9.39
CA GLY A 58 2.00 -1.45 10.36
C GLY A 58 3.20 -0.73 9.74
N SER A 59 3.65 -1.19 8.58
CA SER A 59 4.63 -0.46 7.76
C SER A 59 4.44 -0.78 6.29
N MET A 60 4.92 0.11 5.41
CA MET A 60 4.70 -0.01 3.98
C MET A 60 5.91 0.49 3.20
N THR A 61 6.25 -0.20 2.11
CA THR A 61 7.26 0.28 1.16
C THR A 61 7.05 -0.31 -0.23
N SER A 62 7.49 0.39 -1.27
CA SER A 62 7.44 -0.11 -2.65
C SER A 62 8.85 -0.44 -3.15
N VAL A 63 8.96 -1.55 -3.87
CA VAL A 63 10.17 -1.93 -4.61
C VAL A 63 9.74 -2.43 -5.98
N ASN A 64 10.25 -1.81 -7.05
CA ASN A 64 9.79 -2.06 -8.42
C ASN A 64 8.26 -1.88 -8.52
N ASN A 65 7.54 -2.85 -9.07
CA ASN A 65 6.08 -2.87 -9.15
C ASN A 65 5.42 -3.63 -7.99
N LEU A 66 6.13 -3.85 -6.88
CA LEU A 66 5.58 -4.54 -5.72
C LEU A 66 5.44 -3.57 -4.55
N LEU A 67 4.27 -3.58 -3.94
CA LEU A 67 3.98 -2.94 -2.66
C LEU A 67 4.11 -3.98 -1.56
N PHE A 68 4.98 -3.73 -0.59
CA PHE A 68 5.14 -4.57 0.59
C PHE A 68 4.45 -3.92 1.78
N ILE A 69 3.70 -4.73 2.52
CA ILE A 69 2.95 -4.32 3.71
C ILE A 69 3.29 -5.27 4.84
N ALA A 70 3.72 -4.73 5.98
CA ALA A 70 3.76 -5.48 7.23
C ALA A 70 2.44 -5.27 7.97
N ASP A 71 1.86 -6.35 8.48
CA ASP A 71 0.71 -6.29 9.36
C ASP A 71 1.05 -5.55 10.67
N TYR A 72 0.08 -4.82 11.20
CA TYR A 72 0.21 -4.13 12.48
C TYR A 72 0.06 -5.09 13.66
N ASP A 73 -0.88 -6.04 13.56
CA ASP A 73 -1.23 -6.95 14.65
C ASP A 73 -0.38 -8.23 14.67
N SER A 74 0.38 -8.49 13.60
CA SER A 74 1.23 -9.67 13.47
C SER A 74 2.59 -9.33 12.87
N SER A 75 3.46 -10.34 12.75
CA SER A 75 4.70 -10.22 11.97
C SER A 75 4.54 -10.90 10.61
N SER A 76 3.39 -10.76 9.96
CA SER A 76 3.22 -11.19 8.58
C SER A 76 3.58 -10.04 7.62
N VAL A 77 4.28 -10.38 6.53
CA VAL A 77 4.57 -9.47 5.44
C VAL A 77 3.89 -9.96 4.18
N TYR A 78 3.27 -9.02 3.48
CA TYR A 78 2.53 -9.25 2.26
C TYR A 78 3.12 -8.45 1.12
N SER A 79 2.99 -8.98 -0.10
CA SER A 79 3.29 -8.28 -1.34
C SER A 79 2.05 -8.15 -2.20
N ILE A 80 1.88 -7.00 -2.83
CA ILE A 80 0.81 -6.71 -3.79
C ILE A 80 1.47 -6.19 -5.07
N GLU A 81 1.06 -6.70 -6.22
CA GLU A 81 1.52 -6.18 -7.51
C GLU A 81 0.77 -4.90 -7.88
N LEU A 82 1.52 -3.85 -8.22
CA LEU A 82 1.00 -2.57 -8.66
C LEU A 82 0.93 -2.55 -10.19
N GLU A 83 -0.27 -2.33 -10.75
CA GLU A 83 -0.43 -2.20 -12.20
C GLU A 83 0.12 -0.85 -12.68
N SER A 84 0.96 -0.90 -13.72
CA SER A 84 1.68 0.25 -14.29
C SER A 84 0.97 0.92 -15.46
N ASP A 85 -0.29 0.57 -15.76
CA ASP A 85 -0.97 1.13 -16.93
C ASP A 85 -1.11 2.66 -16.77
N PRO A 86 -0.40 3.47 -17.58
CA PRO A 86 -0.42 4.92 -17.46
C PRO A 86 -1.72 5.54 -17.98
N GLU A 87 -2.49 4.82 -18.80
CA GLU A 87 -3.75 5.30 -19.38
C GLU A 87 -4.95 4.96 -18.49
N ARG A 88 -4.82 3.97 -17.60
CA ARG A 88 -5.84 3.62 -16.60
C ARG A 88 -5.73 4.50 -15.37
N ARG A 89 -6.76 5.33 -15.18
CA ARG A 89 -6.99 6.09 -13.93
C ARG A 89 -7.43 5.19 -12.76
N ASN A 90 -7.98 4.02 -13.06
CA ASN A 90 -8.36 3.04 -12.06
C ASN A 90 -7.18 2.10 -11.83
N THR A 91 -6.46 2.33 -10.74
CA THR A 91 -5.37 1.46 -10.31
C THR A 91 -5.97 0.17 -9.80
N LYS A 92 -5.76 -0.91 -10.54
CA LYS A 92 -6.04 -2.26 -10.05
C LYS A 92 -4.83 -2.73 -9.27
N LEU A 93 -5.05 -3.14 -8.04
CA LEU A 93 -4.05 -3.87 -7.28
C LEU A 93 -4.14 -5.36 -7.66
N GLY A 94 -2.98 -6.00 -7.74
CA GLY A 94 -2.88 -7.44 -7.93
C GLY A 94 -3.29 -8.24 -6.69
N GLU A 95 -3.16 -9.55 -6.77
CA GLU A 95 -3.41 -10.42 -5.62
C GLU A 95 -2.38 -10.21 -4.51
N MET A 96 -2.85 -10.08 -3.27
CA MET A 96 -2.02 -10.02 -2.08
C MET A 96 -1.52 -11.41 -1.75
N LYS A 97 -0.22 -11.52 -1.56
CA LYS A 97 0.45 -12.78 -1.23
C LYS A 97 1.20 -12.58 0.08
N GLU A 98 0.95 -13.46 1.05
CA GLU A 98 1.79 -13.55 2.25
C GLU A 98 3.14 -14.12 1.81
N ILE A 99 4.21 -13.36 2.02
CA ILE A 99 5.57 -13.75 1.61
C ILE A 99 6.43 -14.14 2.80
N TRP A 100 6.02 -13.75 4.01
CA TRP A 100 6.75 -14.05 5.23
C TRP A 100 5.82 -14.03 6.44
N LYS A 101 6.07 -14.94 7.38
CA LYS A 101 5.38 -15.04 8.66
C LYS A 101 6.35 -15.57 9.70
N ASP A 102 6.60 -14.78 10.74
CA ASP A 102 7.33 -15.21 11.92
C ASP A 102 6.73 -14.55 13.17
N SER A 103 7.41 -14.67 14.30
CA SER A 103 7.01 -14.20 15.63
C SER A 103 7.72 -12.92 16.07
N THR A 104 8.62 -12.38 15.23
CA THR A 104 9.37 -11.14 15.50
C THR A 104 8.89 -9.99 14.63
N TYR A 105 8.55 -8.86 15.26
CA TYR A 105 8.13 -7.63 14.57
C TYR A 105 9.04 -7.26 13.40
N VAL A 106 8.45 -6.98 12.24
CA VAL A 106 9.17 -6.54 11.03
C VAL A 106 8.95 -5.07 10.80
N LEU A 107 10.05 -4.35 10.62
CA LEU A 107 10.05 -3.02 10.05
C LEU A 107 10.50 -3.12 8.59
N LEU A 108 9.63 -2.76 7.65
CA LEU A 108 10.02 -2.64 6.25
C LEU A 108 10.74 -1.31 6.05
N THR A 109 11.99 -1.37 5.58
CA THR A 109 12.77 -0.18 5.20
C THR A 109 13.38 -0.40 3.82
N THR A 110 13.28 0.61 2.97
CA THR A 110 13.94 0.59 1.65
C THR A 110 15.32 1.23 1.76
N ILE A 111 16.36 0.45 1.49
CA ILE A 111 17.74 0.92 1.40
C ILE A 111 18.07 1.11 -0.09
N GLN A 112 18.21 2.36 -0.53
CA GLN A 112 18.71 2.69 -1.86
C GLN A 112 20.25 2.60 -1.84
N LEU A 113 20.82 1.55 -2.42
CA LEU A 113 22.27 1.44 -2.59
C LEU A 113 22.71 2.31 -3.79
N LYS A 114 23.67 3.21 -3.57
CA LYS A 114 24.27 4.08 -4.59
C LYS A 114 25.36 3.37 -5.38
#